data_AF-A0AA35RRU1-F1
#
_entry.id   AF-A0AA35RRU1-F1
#
_cell.length_a   1.000
_cell.length_b   1.000
_cell.length_c   1.000
_cell.angle_alpha   90.00
_cell.angle_beta   90.00
_cell.angle_gamma   90.00
#
_symmetry.space_group_name_H-M   'P 1'
#
loop_
_entity.id
_entity.type
_entity.pdbx_description
1 polymer ?
#
loop_
_entity_poly.entity_id
_entity_poly.type
_entity_poly.pdbx_seq_one_letter_code
_entity_poly.pdbx_strand_id
1 'polypeptide(L)'
;MDGIPYISQCPIQPEDTFRYISKADPSGTFWYHGHVGASRADGLYGALIIREIDNNDADYRDFPEQHTLLLTDWWNQPYSDLFTLQHTVLETYYPLIVGELPQPGDKYEITGSYDQAEAGPVPYFSGLVNGKGYQKEVPLERTVLSNFTVVPGEKYRFRAIGTQSIFPLRLSIDSHNLTLIAADGFLIQPIPNLDYIIIHAAERYDFVVEANQDSTRNYWIRAETLEINTTSNTQAPYANFNHQALAVLHYQDAPAPVGPELRNIPHNPPDCVTNGCIATNCPFQSFHESYNIACLHPAQNFRLLNPTPDDVLPDAEPDEGQEYFFNFGYEGETDLPANINGRLFQSPTFSLATQRSEISEDTLDLCPTADYSCFDGCQCTHMMELPFGKTVRFVLTSIGTQTHPIHLHGHSFWVVESGYGYYNSQTGFIEKSTNALSCLKDQSDFNNTDAQPCTTIRWRDGYRPKISLNSTTPRMDTILVPAGGYVVIQFRSDNPGYWFFHCHIQEHLLEGMAMIVAIDPSRQNPPPGGMRTCGDFHWTLDEFQEKLEFNPADPQSMEEDKEPEYCQCLRQAELIAVILCSIVGFIALVVLPMTCCVVLCCLHCRRQGKDKFEMSSSTIQEQEGTRYSPLREK
;
A
#
# COMPACT_ATOMS: atom_id res chain seq x y z
N MET A 1 13.52 -7.21 -5.74
CA MET A 1 13.85 -5.93 -5.09
C MET A 1 12.58 -5.43 -4.44
N ASP A 2 12.64 -4.95 -3.21
CA ASP A 2 11.45 -4.68 -2.38
C ASP A 2 11.10 -3.18 -2.35
N GLY A 3 12.10 -2.30 -2.34
CA GLY A 3 11.93 -0.84 -2.44
C GLY A 3 11.92 -0.10 -1.10
N ILE A 4 11.94 -0.83 0.01
CA ILE A 4 11.96 -0.29 1.38
C ILE A 4 13.31 0.37 1.68
N PRO A 5 13.33 1.67 2.03
CA PRO A 5 14.53 2.38 2.46
C PRO A 5 15.16 1.76 3.70
N TYR A 6 16.49 1.80 3.78
CA TYR A 6 17.33 1.34 4.90
C TYR A 6 17.18 -0.15 5.29
N ILE A 7 16.20 -0.86 4.73
CA ILE A 7 16.05 -2.31 4.85
C ILE A 7 16.55 -2.94 3.55
N SER A 8 15.82 -2.76 2.44
CA SER A 8 16.10 -3.45 1.18
C SER A 8 17.07 -2.73 0.25
N GLN A 9 17.17 -1.40 0.39
CA GLN A 9 18.04 -0.51 -0.39
C GLN A 9 18.13 0.87 0.30
N CYS A 10 19.04 1.73 -0.14
CA CYS A 10 19.03 3.15 0.23
C CYS A 10 17.94 3.93 -0.53
N PRO A 11 17.51 5.12 -0.02
CA PRO A 11 16.63 6.01 -0.76
C PRO A 11 17.26 6.47 -2.08
N ILE A 12 16.47 6.48 -3.15
CA ILE A 12 16.87 7.08 -4.43
C ILE A 12 16.90 8.61 -4.23
N GLN A 13 18.05 9.23 -4.44
CA GLN A 13 18.21 10.67 -4.24
C GLN A 13 17.61 11.47 -5.42
N PRO A 14 17.41 12.79 -5.28
CA PRO A 14 17.12 13.66 -6.42
C PRO A 14 18.13 13.46 -7.56
N GLU A 15 17.63 13.48 -8.81
CA GLU A 15 18.38 13.26 -10.06
C GLU A 15 19.01 11.87 -10.26
N ASP A 16 19.05 10.99 -9.25
CA ASP A 16 19.48 9.60 -9.40
C ASP A 16 18.49 8.74 -10.21
N THR A 17 18.99 7.65 -10.79
CA THR A 17 18.18 6.63 -11.49
C THR A 17 18.45 5.25 -10.93
N PHE A 18 17.39 4.53 -10.53
CA PHE A 18 17.45 3.14 -10.10
C PHE A 18 16.54 2.25 -10.95
N ARG A 19 16.93 0.99 -11.16
CA ARG A 19 16.17 0.02 -11.97
C ARG A 19 15.67 -1.14 -11.12
N TYR A 20 14.38 -1.12 -10.80
CA TYR A 20 13.69 -2.26 -10.22
C TYR A 20 13.63 -3.45 -11.22
N ILE A 21 13.87 -4.64 -10.70
CA ILE A 21 13.76 -5.92 -11.41
C ILE A 21 13.06 -6.92 -10.48
N SER A 22 11.98 -7.52 -10.99
CA SER A 22 11.15 -8.54 -10.35
C SER A 22 10.73 -9.59 -11.37
N LYS A 23 10.26 -10.75 -10.89
CA LYS A 23 9.51 -11.72 -11.69
C LYS A 23 8.04 -11.31 -11.65
N ALA A 24 7.37 -11.25 -12.80
CA ALA A 24 5.93 -11.02 -12.85
C ALA A 24 5.19 -12.35 -12.61
N ASP A 25 5.09 -12.74 -11.33
CA ASP A 25 4.57 -14.03 -10.88
C ASP A 25 4.22 -13.93 -9.37
N PRO A 26 3.07 -14.46 -8.90
CA PRO A 26 2.00 -15.10 -9.67
C PRO A 26 1.15 -14.08 -10.47
N SER A 27 0.20 -14.57 -11.27
CA SER A 27 -0.83 -13.73 -11.89
C SER A 27 -1.87 -13.28 -10.86
N GLY A 28 -2.32 -12.02 -10.93
CA GLY A 28 -3.25 -11.42 -9.97
C GLY A 28 -3.31 -9.90 -10.04
N THR A 29 -4.11 -9.32 -9.14
CA THR A 29 -4.20 -7.86 -8.90
C THR A 29 -3.22 -7.44 -7.81
N PHE A 30 -2.16 -6.76 -8.21
CA PHE A 30 -1.18 -6.13 -7.33
C PHE A 30 -1.09 -4.64 -7.61
N TRP A 31 -0.21 -3.96 -6.90
CA TRP A 31 0.01 -2.51 -6.99
C TRP A 31 1.44 -2.16 -6.60
N TYR A 32 1.80 -0.89 -6.76
CA TYR A 32 3.03 -0.30 -6.24
C TYR A 32 2.71 1.02 -5.54
N HIS A 33 3.54 1.42 -4.57
CA HIS A 33 3.45 2.71 -3.91
C HIS A 33 4.81 3.22 -3.43
N GLY A 34 4.86 4.50 -3.06
CA GLY A 34 5.98 5.09 -2.33
C GLY A 34 6.09 4.50 -0.93
N HIS A 35 7.31 4.15 -0.52
CA HIS A 35 7.65 3.62 0.81
C HIS A 35 8.68 4.53 1.52
N VAL A 36 8.61 5.84 1.23
CA VAL A 36 9.43 6.90 1.82
C VAL A 36 8.49 7.94 2.45
N GLY A 37 8.53 8.08 3.78
CA GLY A 37 7.63 9.00 4.50
C GLY A 37 6.16 8.80 4.10
N ALA A 38 5.44 9.90 3.89
CA ALA A 38 4.04 9.89 3.50
C ALA A 38 3.78 9.87 1.98
N SER A 39 4.81 9.68 1.14
CA SER A 39 4.73 9.84 -0.33
C SER A 39 3.61 9.05 -1.03
N ARG A 40 3.15 7.95 -0.45
CA ARG A 40 1.94 7.22 -0.88
C ARG A 40 0.68 8.07 -0.75
N ALA A 41 0.43 8.69 0.40
CA ALA A 41 -0.72 9.56 0.63
C ALA A 41 -0.69 10.78 -0.29
N ASP A 42 0.51 11.31 -0.55
CA ASP A 42 0.75 12.42 -1.49
C ASP A 42 0.60 12.02 -2.98
N GLY A 43 0.23 10.76 -3.28
CA GLY A 43 -0.19 10.32 -4.62
C GLY A 43 0.76 9.35 -5.34
N LEU A 44 1.88 8.93 -4.74
CA LEU A 44 2.81 8.00 -5.37
C LEU A 44 2.31 6.54 -5.25
N TYR A 45 1.41 6.12 -6.15
CA TYR A 45 0.94 4.74 -6.28
C TYR A 45 0.41 4.40 -7.68
N GLY A 46 0.17 3.12 -7.95
CA GLY A 46 -0.54 2.66 -9.15
C GLY A 46 -0.74 1.14 -9.23
N ALA A 47 -1.62 0.71 -10.14
CA ALA A 47 -1.93 -0.71 -10.32
C ALA A 47 -0.80 -1.48 -11.02
N LEU A 48 -0.60 -2.75 -10.61
CA LEU A 48 0.31 -3.71 -11.21
C LEU A 48 -0.46 -5.03 -11.46
N ILE A 49 -1.12 -5.11 -12.62
CA ILE A 49 -1.94 -6.28 -12.97
C ILE A 49 -1.08 -7.30 -13.74
N ILE A 50 -0.82 -8.45 -13.13
CA ILE A 50 -0.12 -9.56 -13.76
C ILE A 50 -1.19 -10.49 -14.35
N ARG A 51 -1.35 -10.46 -15.68
CA ARG A 51 -2.42 -11.19 -16.38
C ARG A 51 -2.20 -12.71 -16.31
N GLU A 52 -3.30 -13.45 -16.19
CA GLU A 52 -3.34 -14.91 -16.36
C GLU A 52 -2.98 -15.28 -17.81
N ILE A 53 -2.28 -16.40 -18.02
CA ILE A 53 -1.78 -16.81 -19.36
C ILE A 53 -2.92 -17.38 -20.22
N ASP A 54 -3.78 -18.20 -19.63
CA ASP A 54 -4.97 -18.79 -20.24
C ASP A 54 -6.16 -18.58 -19.30
N ASN A 55 -7.11 -17.73 -19.69
CA ASN A 55 -8.39 -17.55 -18.99
C ASN A 55 -9.56 -17.63 -20.00
N ASN A 56 -9.56 -18.71 -20.80
CA ASN A 56 -10.52 -18.90 -21.90
C ASN A 56 -11.90 -19.44 -21.42
N ASP A 57 -12.01 -19.89 -20.17
CA ASP A 57 -13.21 -20.52 -19.60
C ASP A 57 -14.00 -19.59 -18.65
N ALA A 58 -13.59 -18.33 -18.46
CA ALA A 58 -14.34 -17.35 -17.67
C ALA A 58 -15.63 -16.90 -18.37
N ASP A 59 -16.71 -16.74 -17.59
CA ASP A 59 -18.00 -16.23 -18.08
C ASP A 59 -18.09 -14.69 -18.05
N TYR A 60 -16.96 -14.01 -17.89
CA TYR A 60 -16.84 -12.55 -17.74
C TYR A 60 -15.71 -11.98 -18.60
N ARG A 61 -15.80 -10.69 -18.89
CA ARG A 61 -14.77 -9.90 -19.61
C ARG A 61 -13.77 -9.32 -18.60
N ASP A 62 -12.47 -9.45 -18.88
CA ASP A 62 -11.39 -8.87 -18.06
C ASP A 62 -10.60 -7.83 -18.85
N PHE A 63 -10.84 -6.55 -18.54
CA PHE A 63 -10.17 -5.40 -19.14
C PHE A 63 -9.56 -4.54 -18.03
N PRO A 64 -8.39 -4.92 -17.47
CA PRO A 64 -7.81 -4.20 -16.33
C PRO A 64 -7.49 -2.74 -16.64
N GLU A 65 -7.23 -2.39 -17.90
CA GLU A 65 -7.07 -1.01 -18.36
C GLU A 65 -8.37 -0.17 -18.40
N GLN A 66 -9.52 -0.79 -18.11
CA GLN A 66 -10.84 -0.15 -18.09
C GLN A 66 -11.59 -0.34 -16.76
N HIS A 67 -11.38 -1.46 -16.05
CA HIS A 67 -12.19 -1.88 -14.89
C HIS A 67 -11.41 -2.04 -13.56
N THR A 68 -10.18 -1.51 -13.47
CA THR A 68 -9.45 -1.37 -12.19
C THR A 68 -9.88 -0.11 -11.43
N LEU A 69 -10.11 -0.21 -10.12
CA LEU A 69 -10.39 0.90 -9.21
C LEU A 69 -9.26 1.02 -8.17
N LEU A 70 -8.48 2.09 -8.26
CA LEU A 70 -7.65 2.60 -7.17
C LEU A 70 -8.55 3.43 -6.26
N LEU A 71 -8.73 3.01 -5.00
CA LEU A 71 -9.60 3.66 -4.03
C LEU A 71 -8.72 4.37 -2.98
N THR A 72 -8.85 5.69 -2.87
CA THR A 72 -7.96 6.52 -2.03
C THR A 72 -8.74 7.54 -1.22
N ASP A 73 -8.25 7.86 -0.03
CA ASP A 73 -8.51 9.13 0.65
C ASP A 73 -7.54 10.21 0.11
N TRP A 74 -7.86 11.48 0.30
CA TRP A 74 -7.07 12.59 -0.24
C TRP A 74 -7.25 13.88 0.56
N TRP A 75 -6.16 14.65 0.66
CA TRP A 75 -6.07 15.91 1.41
C TRP A 75 -5.60 17.08 0.53
N ASN A 76 -5.79 18.30 1.03
CA ASN A 76 -5.39 19.54 0.35
C ASN A 76 -4.02 20.10 0.82
N GLN A 77 -3.29 19.32 1.62
CA GLN A 77 -1.97 19.63 2.19
C GLN A 77 -1.10 18.36 2.13
N PRO A 78 0.25 18.46 2.14
CA PRO A 78 1.13 17.30 2.23
C PRO A 78 0.85 16.50 3.50
N TYR A 79 0.80 15.19 3.40
CA TYR A 79 0.41 14.36 4.55
C TYR A 79 1.46 14.41 5.68
N SER A 80 2.74 14.65 5.38
CA SER A 80 3.78 14.92 6.38
C SER A 80 3.49 16.12 7.27
N ASP A 81 2.86 17.15 6.70
CA ASP A 81 2.57 18.40 7.40
C ASP A 81 1.38 18.18 8.34
N LEU A 82 0.39 17.40 7.88
CA LEU A 82 -0.72 16.95 8.71
C LEU A 82 -0.24 16.10 9.90
N PHE A 83 0.50 15.01 9.64
CA PHE A 83 1.11 14.15 10.67
C PHE A 83 1.83 14.97 11.77
N THR A 84 2.56 16.02 11.36
CA THR A 84 3.27 16.92 12.27
C THR A 84 2.33 17.83 13.08
N LEU A 85 1.20 18.26 12.52
CA LEU A 85 0.17 19.03 13.24
C LEU A 85 -0.59 18.19 14.27
N GLN A 86 -0.74 16.87 14.06
CA GLN A 86 -1.25 15.94 15.06
C GLN A 86 -0.32 15.82 16.26
N HIS A 87 0.95 15.50 15.98
CA HIS A 87 1.94 15.10 16.97
C HIS A 87 2.65 16.31 17.64
N THR A 88 2.08 17.50 17.50
CA THR A 88 2.55 18.71 18.19
C THR A 88 1.45 19.28 19.09
N VAL A 89 1.85 20.12 20.05
CA VAL A 89 1.01 20.68 21.14
C VAL A 89 -0.08 21.68 20.67
N LEU A 90 -0.50 21.58 19.41
CA LEU A 90 -1.52 22.42 18.79
C LEU A 90 -2.86 21.66 18.68
N GLU A 91 -2.85 20.38 18.29
CA GLU A 91 -4.06 19.58 18.00
C GLU A 91 -5.02 20.27 17.00
N THR A 92 -4.48 21.05 16.05
CA THR A 92 -5.26 21.96 15.19
C THR A 92 -5.29 21.53 13.73
N TYR A 93 -6.50 21.42 13.17
CA TYR A 93 -6.74 20.94 11.81
C TYR A 93 -7.91 21.63 11.09
N TYR A 94 -8.43 22.76 11.59
CA TYR A 94 -9.32 23.57 10.76
C TYR A 94 -8.61 24.03 9.47
N PRO A 95 -9.33 24.24 8.35
CA PRO A 95 -8.75 24.64 7.07
C PRO A 95 -8.25 26.09 7.12
N LEU A 96 -7.06 26.26 7.71
CA LEU A 96 -6.31 27.50 7.74
C LEU A 96 -5.98 27.97 6.33
N ILE A 97 -5.97 29.29 6.12
CA ILE A 97 -5.47 29.86 4.88
C ILE A 97 -3.96 29.55 4.80
N VAL A 98 -3.49 29.10 3.63
CA VAL A 98 -2.09 28.69 3.44
C VAL A 98 -1.13 29.81 3.86
N GLY A 99 -0.43 29.61 4.99
CA GLY A 99 0.48 30.57 5.60
C GLY A 99 0.01 31.22 6.92
N GLU A 100 -1.21 30.95 7.39
CA GLU A 100 -1.67 31.36 8.73
C GLU A 100 -1.26 30.35 9.82
N LEU A 101 -0.94 30.85 11.02
CA LEU A 101 -0.59 30.02 12.18
C LEU A 101 -1.85 29.63 12.99
N PRO A 102 -1.99 28.36 13.41
CA PRO A 102 -3.15 27.92 14.17
C PRO A 102 -3.37 28.71 15.47
N GLN A 103 -4.63 28.92 15.84
CA GLN A 103 -5.02 29.45 17.15
C GLN A 103 -5.53 28.33 18.06
N PRO A 104 -5.44 28.47 19.40
CA PRO A 104 -5.89 27.43 20.36
C PRO A 104 -7.39 27.06 20.34
N GLY A 105 -8.18 27.65 19.44
CA GLY A 105 -9.59 27.29 19.20
C GLY A 105 -9.82 26.45 17.94
N ASP A 106 -8.79 26.25 17.11
CA ASP A 106 -8.90 25.67 15.75
C ASP A 106 -8.78 24.13 15.76
N LYS A 107 -9.24 23.50 16.85
CA LYS A 107 -9.20 22.05 17.07
C LYS A 107 -10.27 21.32 16.26
N TYR A 108 -9.88 20.22 15.62
CA TYR A 108 -10.79 19.34 14.90
C TYR A 108 -11.39 18.29 15.85
N GLU A 109 -12.65 17.92 15.63
CA GLU A 109 -13.30 16.83 16.38
C GLU A 109 -13.03 15.51 15.65
N ILE A 110 -12.15 14.69 16.22
CA ILE A 110 -11.80 13.34 15.76
C ILE A 110 -13.06 12.49 15.55
N THR A 111 -13.12 11.78 14.42
CA THR A 111 -14.24 10.89 14.08
C THR A 111 -13.92 9.42 14.41
N GLY A 112 -14.97 8.66 14.75
CA GLY A 112 -14.87 7.25 15.14
C GLY A 112 -15.61 6.29 14.22
N SER A 113 -15.25 5.01 14.31
CA SER A 113 -15.87 3.88 13.61
C SER A 113 -16.61 2.93 14.59
N TYR A 114 -17.31 1.91 14.06
CA TYR A 114 -18.11 0.93 14.84
C TYR A 114 -17.30 0.12 15.88
N ASP A 115 -15.98 0.04 15.72
CA ASP A 115 -15.02 -0.54 16.66
C ASP A 115 -14.65 0.40 17.83
N GLN A 116 -15.26 1.59 17.92
CA GLN A 116 -14.89 2.74 18.76
C GLN A 116 -13.50 3.31 18.47
N ALA A 117 -12.86 2.86 17.39
CA ALA A 117 -11.56 3.34 17.01
C ALA A 117 -11.64 4.74 16.41
N GLU A 118 -10.56 5.50 16.60
CA GLU A 118 -10.26 6.67 15.78
C GLU A 118 -10.19 6.25 14.31
N ALA A 119 -11.00 6.91 13.49
CA ALA A 119 -11.16 6.63 12.06
C ALA A 119 -10.64 7.78 11.19
N GLY A 120 -10.81 9.02 11.68
CA GLY A 120 -10.27 10.24 11.07
C GLY A 120 -9.49 11.06 12.11
N PRO A 121 -8.19 10.77 12.32
CA PRO A 121 -7.31 11.61 13.14
C PRO A 121 -6.99 12.94 12.42
N VAL A 122 -6.88 12.88 11.10
CA VAL A 122 -6.92 14.02 10.16
C VAL A 122 -8.33 14.20 9.58
N PRO A 123 -8.74 15.43 9.24
CA PRO A 123 -10.05 15.68 8.64
C PRO A 123 -10.17 15.08 7.24
N TYR A 124 -11.25 14.34 6.98
CA TYR A 124 -11.58 13.84 5.64
C TYR A 124 -11.87 15.01 4.68
N PHE A 125 -11.11 15.11 3.59
CA PHE A 125 -11.28 16.17 2.58
C PHE A 125 -11.93 15.67 1.28
N SER A 126 -11.47 14.56 0.70
CA SER A 126 -12.10 13.93 -0.47
C SER A 126 -11.73 12.45 -0.60
N GLY A 127 -12.58 11.67 -1.29
CA GLY A 127 -12.31 10.30 -1.69
C GLY A 127 -12.15 10.20 -3.20
N LEU A 128 -11.10 9.53 -3.66
CA LEU A 128 -10.74 9.37 -5.06
C LEU A 128 -11.00 7.94 -5.55
N VAL A 129 -11.49 7.85 -6.80
CA VAL A 129 -11.46 6.63 -7.62
C VAL A 129 -10.60 6.91 -8.85
N ASN A 130 -9.46 6.24 -9.00
CA ASN A 130 -8.48 6.49 -10.07
C ASN A 130 -8.06 7.97 -10.18
N GLY A 131 -7.69 8.60 -9.06
CA GLY A 131 -7.20 9.99 -9.02
C GLY A 131 -8.27 11.06 -9.24
N LYS A 132 -9.56 10.71 -9.14
CA LYS A 132 -10.71 11.61 -9.33
C LYS A 132 -11.73 11.42 -8.23
N GLY A 133 -12.23 12.51 -7.64
CA GLY A 133 -13.13 12.45 -6.51
C GLY A 133 -14.18 13.55 -6.49
N TYR A 134 -15.11 13.42 -5.56
CA TYR A 134 -16.09 14.44 -5.21
C TYR A 134 -15.67 15.17 -3.93
N GLN A 135 -15.99 16.45 -3.84
CA GLN A 135 -15.64 17.32 -2.72
C GLN A 135 -16.89 18.17 -2.43
N LYS A 136 -17.34 18.21 -1.17
CA LYS A 136 -18.70 18.63 -0.79
C LYS A 136 -19.01 20.13 -1.03
N GLU A 137 -18.00 20.99 -1.09
CA GLU A 137 -18.14 22.40 -1.45
C GLU A 137 -18.17 22.63 -2.98
N VAL A 138 -17.87 21.61 -3.80
CA VAL A 138 -17.88 21.68 -5.26
C VAL A 138 -19.21 21.12 -5.82
N PRO A 139 -19.99 21.90 -6.61
CA PRO A 139 -21.19 21.39 -7.26
C PRO A 139 -20.90 20.17 -8.15
N LEU A 140 -21.72 19.12 -8.04
CA LEU A 140 -21.51 17.83 -8.71
C LEU A 140 -21.30 17.95 -10.23
N GLU A 141 -22.01 18.87 -10.89
CA GLU A 141 -21.87 19.15 -12.33
C GLU A 141 -20.52 19.75 -12.74
N ARG A 142 -19.74 20.24 -11.77
CA ARG A 142 -18.37 20.75 -11.96
C ARG A 142 -17.31 19.72 -11.60
N THR A 143 -17.71 18.58 -11.06
CA THR A 143 -16.85 17.47 -10.67
C THR A 143 -16.55 16.59 -11.88
N VAL A 144 -15.31 16.09 -11.99
CA VAL A 144 -14.90 15.13 -13.00
C VAL A 144 -14.63 13.80 -12.31
N LEU A 145 -15.44 12.79 -12.59
CA LEU A 145 -15.36 11.47 -11.96
C LEU A 145 -14.73 10.41 -12.88
N SER A 146 -14.49 9.23 -12.32
CA SER A 146 -14.07 8.05 -13.06
C SER A 146 -15.29 7.29 -13.58
N ASN A 147 -15.27 6.97 -14.87
CA ASN A 147 -16.41 6.42 -15.60
C ASN A 147 -16.03 5.03 -16.15
N PHE A 148 -16.73 4.01 -15.69
CA PHE A 148 -16.50 2.61 -16.01
C PHE A 148 -17.54 2.15 -17.00
N THR A 149 -17.17 1.98 -18.27
CA THR A 149 -18.15 1.68 -19.34
C THR A 149 -18.47 0.20 -19.39
N VAL A 150 -19.76 -0.14 -19.52
CA VAL A 150 -20.25 -1.51 -19.66
C VAL A 150 -21.28 -1.64 -20.79
N VAL A 151 -21.23 -2.76 -21.51
CA VAL A 151 -22.24 -3.18 -22.48
C VAL A 151 -23.38 -3.89 -21.74
N PRO A 152 -24.66 -3.62 -22.03
CA PRO A 152 -25.79 -4.27 -21.35
C PRO A 152 -25.79 -5.81 -21.53
N GLY A 153 -26.15 -6.53 -20.47
CA GLY A 153 -26.23 -8.00 -20.45
C GLY A 153 -24.88 -8.72 -20.36
N GLU A 154 -23.76 -8.02 -20.33
CA GLU A 154 -22.41 -8.58 -20.25
C GLU A 154 -21.87 -8.55 -18.81
N LYS A 155 -20.95 -9.47 -18.50
CA LYS A 155 -20.24 -9.53 -17.20
C LYS A 155 -18.83 -8.96 -17.31
N TYR A 156 -18.36 -8.28 -16.26
CA TYR A 156 -17.04 -7.65 -16.19
C TYR A 156 -16.34 -7.97 -14.86
N ARG A 157 -15.06 -8.35 -14.91
CA ARG A 157 -14.16 -8.41 -13.75
C ARG A 157 -13.66 -7.01 -13.44
N PHE A 158 -14.13 -6.46 -12.33
CA PHE A 158 -13.58 -5.28 -11.70
C PHE A 158 -12.47 -5.68 -10.72
N ARG A 159 -11.50 -4.79 -10.52
CA ARG A 159 -10.31 -5.02 -9.71
C ARG A 159 -10.13 -3.85 -8.75
N ALA A 160 -10.64 -3.96 -7.51
CA ALA A 160 -10.47 -2.94 -6.48
C ALA A 160 -9.11 -3.09 -5.78
N ILE A 161 -8.44 -1.96 -5.56
CA ILE A 161 -7.15 -1.87 -4.88
C ILE A 161 -7.28 -0.80 -3.80
N GLY A 162 -7.07 -1.19 -2.55
CA GLY A 162 -7.14 -0.29 -1.40
C GLY A 162 -5.89 0.55 -1.29
N THR A 163 -5.87 1.72 -1.93
CA THR A 163 -4.72 2.65 -1.86
C THR A 163 -4.84 3.66 -0.71
N GLN A 164 -5.93 3.63 0.06
CA GLN A 164 -6.17 4.56 1.18
C GLN A 164 -5.04 4.58 2.20
N SER A 165 -4.78 5.76 2.72
CA SER A 165 -3.80 6.06 3.76
C SER A 165 -4.34 5.72 5.15
N ILE A 166 -5.62 5.97 5.40
CA ILE A 166 -6.28 5.74 6.69
C ILE A 166 -7.63 5.03 6.51
N PHE A 167 -8.54 5.65 5.77
CA PHE A 167 -9.97 5.35 5.93
C PHE A 167 -10.35 3.99 5.30
N PRO A 168 -10.91 3.04 6.05
CA PRO A 168 -11.48 1.83 5.47
C PRO A 168 -12.73 2.20 4.67
N LEU A 169 -12.85 1.66 3.45
CA LEU A 169 -13.92 2.01 2.53
C LEU A 169 -14.85 0.83 2.27
N ARG A 170 -16.15 1.11 2.30
CA ARG A 170 -17.25 0.23 1.97
C ARG A 170 -17.64 0.42 0.50
N LEU A 171 -17.14 -0.45 -0.37
CA LEU A 171 -17.38 -0.45 -1.81
C LEU A 171 -18.75 -1.08 -2.14
N SER A 172 -19.57 -0.38 -2.92
CA SER A 172 -20.83 -0.87 -3.50
C SER A 172 -21.12 -0.24 -4.87
N ILE A 173 -22.11 -0.80 -5.58
CA ILE A 173 -22.63 -0.25 -6.83
C ILE A 173 -24.15 -0.18 -6.71
N ASP A 174 -24.72 1.01 -6.95
CA ASP A 174 -26.17 1.23 -6.84
C ASP A 174 -26.94 0.25 -7.72
N SER A 175 -27.92 -0.47 -7.14
CA SER A 175 -28.74 -1.49 -7.82
C SER A 175 -27.98 -2.67 -8.45
N HIS A 176 -26.74 -2.98 -8.05
CA HIS A 176 -25.99 -4.14 -8.57
C HIS A 176 -25.37 -4.99 -7.46
N ASN A 177 -25.58 -6.31 -7.52
CA ASN A 177 -24.89 -7.27 -6.66
C ASN A 177 -23.46 -7.53 -7.17
N LEU A 178 -22.51 -7.70 -6.26
CA LEU A 178 -21.13 -8.06 -6.55
C LEU A 178 -20.93 -9.58 -6.34
N THR A 179 -20.03 -10.18 -7.12
CA THR A 179 -19.57 -11.57 -6.90
C THR A 179 -18.05 -11.57 -6.72
N LEU A 180 -17.55 -11.74 -5.50
CA LEU A 180 -16.11 -11.74 -5.23
C LEU A 180 -15.45 -13.02 -5.79
N ILE A 181 -14.33 -12.87 -6.51
CA ILE A 181 -13.61 -13.96 -7.18
C ILE A 181 -12.09 -14.00 -6.90
N ALA A 182 -11.50 -12.94 -6.34
CA ALA A 182 -10.11 -12.97 -5.85
C ALA A 182 -9.89 -12.07 -4.64
N ALA A 183 -8.91 -12.43 -3.81
CA ALA A 183 -8.39 -11.63 -2.70
C ALA A 183 -6.86 -11.59 -2.78
N ASP A 184 -6.25 -10.41 -2.65
CA ASP A 184 -4.80 -10.17 -2.67
C ASP A 184 -4.04 -10.79 -3.87
N GLY A 185 -4.74 -10.94 -5.00
CA GLY A 185 -4.21 -11.55 -6.22
C GLY A 185 -4.44 -13.06 -6.33
N PHE A 186 -4.90 -13.73 -5.29
CA PHE A 186 -5.25 -15.15 -5.30
C PHE A 186 -6.73 -15.38 -5.63
N LEU A 187 -7.01 -16.21 -6.63
CA LEU A 187 -8.39 -16.59 -7.00
C LEU A 187 -9.06 -17.40 -5.88
N ILE A 188 -10.30 -17.06 -5.55
CA ILE A 188 -11.13 -17.74 -4.55
C ILE A 188 -12.38 -18.36 -5.20
N GLN A 189 -12.97 -19.34 -4.52
CA GLN A 189 -14.30 -19.86 -4.83
C GLN A 189 -15.30 -18.70 -4.85
N PRO A 190 -16.06 -18.47 -5.95
CA PRO A 190 -16.89 -17.28 -6.09
C PRO A 190 -17.91 -17.10 -4.95
N ILE A 191 -17.95 -15.89 -4.38
CA ILE A 191 -18.90 -15.50 -3.32
C ILE A 191 -19.92 -14.52 -3.93
N PRO A 192 -21.11 -14.98 -4.35
CA PRO A 192 -22.11 -14.16 -5.01
C PRO A 192 -23.01 -13.40 -4.03
N ASN A 193 -23.71 -12.40 -4.55
CA ASN A 193 -24.71 -11.59 -3.83
C ASN A 193 -24.14 -10.80 -2.64
N LEU A 194 -22.95 -10.22 -2.83
CA LEU A 194 -22.46 -9.19 -1.92
C LEU A 194 -23.05 -7.84 -2.31
N ASP A 195 -23.60 -7.12 -1.35
CA ASP A 195 -23.95 -5.70 -1.47
C ASP A 195 -22.72 -4.81 -1.24
N TYR A 196 -21.80 -5.28 -0.39
CA TYR A 196 -20.61 -4.55 0.03
C TYR A 196 -19.35 -5.40 0.07
N ILE A 197 -18.25 -4.82 -0.40
CA ILE A 197 -16.89 -5.25 -0.09
C ILE A 197 -16.28 -4.14 0.79
N ILE A 198 -15.91 -4.46 2.02
CA ILE A 198 -15.12 -3.54 2.85
C ILE A 198 -13.64 -3.78 2.49
N ILE A 199 -12.93 -2.70 2.16
CA ILE A 199 -11.54 -2.74 1.71
C ILE A 199 -10.70 -1.78 2.55
N HIS A 200 -9.70 -2.34 3.23
CA HIS A 200 -8.73 -1.63 4.04
C HIS A 200 -7.48 -1.32 3.21
N ALA A 201 -6.57 -0.51 3.77
CA ALA A 201 -5.31 -0.17 3.11
C ALA A 201 -4.52 -1.44 2.71
N ALA A 202 -3.97 -1.43 1.49
CA ALA A 202 -3.23 -2.51 0.82
C ALA A 202 -3.99 -3.79 0.44
N GLU A 203 -5.26 -3.97 0.79
CA GLU A 203 -6.05 -5.13 0.33
C GLU A 203 -6.41 -4.99 -1.16
N ARG A 204 -6.56 -6.12 -1.87
CA ARG A 204 -7.07 -6.14 -3.26
C ARG A 204 -8.20 -7.14 -3.41
N TYR A 205 -9.27 -6.74 -4.10
CA TYR A 205 -10.44 -7.56 -4.33
C TYR A 205 -10.89 -7.51 -5.79
N ASP A 206 -10.88 -8.67 -6.46
CA ASP A 206 -11.47 -8.80 -7.79
C ASP A 206 -12.89 -9.33 -7.66
N PHE A 207 -13.84 -8.69 -8.34
CA PHE A 207 -15.26 -9.06 -8.29
C PHE A 207 -15.90 -8.93 -9.68
N VAL A 208 -16.87 -9.79 -9.96
CA VAL A 208 -17.66 -9.76 -11.18
C VAL A 208 -18.94 -8.94 -10.96
N VAL A 209 -19.23 -8.06 -11.91
CA VAL A 209 -20.49 -7.31 -12.01
C VAL A 209 -21.17 -7.69 -13.32
N GLU A 210 -22.48 -7.96 -13.27
CA GLU A 210 -23.31 -8.22 -14.44
C GLU A 210 -24.10 -6.96 -14.80
N ALA A 211 -24.00 -6.49 -16.04
CA ALA A 211 -24.65 -5.27 -16.52
C ALA A 211 -26.14 -5.51 -16.85
N ASN A 212 -26.92 -5.99 -15.87
CA ASN A 212 -28.30 -6.48 -16.05
C ASN A 212 -29.40 -5.46 -15.69
N GLN A 213 -29.04 -4.21 -15.40
CA GLN A 213 -29.99 -3.14 -15.10
C GLN A 213 -30.44 -2.38 -16.38
N ASP A 214 -31.21 -1.30 -16.19
CA ASP A 214 -31.78 -0.50 -17.28
C ASP A 214 -30.68 0.26 -18.05
N SER A 215 -30.42 -0.15 -19.29
CA SER A 215 -29.30 0.38 -20.07
C SER A 215 -29.41 1.86 -20.42
N THR A 216 -30.61 2.45 -20.30
CA THR A 216 -30.81 3.89 -20.56
C THR A 216 -30.30 4.78 -19.41
N ARG A 217 -29.84 4.19 -18.31
CA ARG A 217 -29.39 4.89 -17.10
C ARG A 217 -27.96 4.52 -16.70
N ASN A 218 -27.29 5.49 -16.07
CA ASN A 218 -26.03 5.27 -15.37
C ASN A 218 -26.31 4.92 -13.90
N TYR A 219 -25.31 4.35 -13.23
CA TYR A 219 -25.39 3.93 -11.83
C TYR A 219 -24.16 4.42 -11.05
N TRP A 220 -24.31 4.71 -9.76
CA TRP A 220 -23.19 5.11 -8.92
C TRP A 220 -22.35 3.91 -8.50
N ILE A 221 -21.04 4.08 -8.50
CA ILE A 221 -20.09 3.27 -7.74
C ILE A 221 -19.69 4.12 -6.52
N ARG A 222 -19.79 3.55 -5.32
CA ARG A 222 -19.52 4.23 -4.05
C ARG A 222 -18.41 3.51 -3.30
N ALA A 223 -17.50 4.25 -2.70
CA ALA A 223 -16.62 3.73 -1.66
C ALA A 223 -16.72 4.67 -0.46
N GLU A 224 -17.55 4.30 0.53
CA GLU A 224 -17.92 5.14 1.67
C GLU A 224 -17.11 4.77 2.93
N THR A 225 -16.68 5.75 3.71
CA THR A 225 -15.97 5.52 4.99
C THR A 225 -16.84 4.76 6.00
N LEU A 226 -16.22 4.01 6.91
CA LEU A 226 -16.90 3.43 8.08
C LEU A 226 -17.14 4.43 9.25
N GLU A 227 -16.89 5.72 9.05
CA GLU A 227 -17.10 6.77 10.06
C GLU A 227 -18.58 6.94 10.47
N ILE A 228 -18.84 6.96 11.78
CA ILE A 228 -20.17 7.08 12.37
C ILE A 228 -20.31 8.30 13.27
N ASN A 229 -21.39 9.06 13.10
CA ASN A 229 -21.73 10.19 13.95
C ASN A 229 -22.47 9.73 15.21
N THR A 230 -21.75 9.76 16.33
CA THR A 230 -22.23 9.40 17.67
C THR A 230 -22.77 10.58 18.47
N THR A 231 -22.64 11.82 17.97
CA THR A 231 -23.03 13.04 18.70
C THR A 231 -24.54 13.18 18.90
N SER A 232 -25.35 12.61 17.99
CA SER A 232 -26.81 12.72 18.04
C SER A 232 -27.52 11.56 18.74
N ASN A 233 -26.91 10.37 18.76
CA ASN A 233 -27.53 9.12 19.20
C ASN A 233 -26.63 8.38 20.19
N THR A 234 -27.18 7.91 21.31
CA THR A 234 -26.44 7.08 22.29
C THR A 234 -26.58 5.57 22.05
N GLN A 235 -27.32 5.17 21.01
CA GLN A 235 -27.58 3.77 20.62
C GLN A 235 -27.63 3.66 19.09
N ALA A 236 -27.36 2.47 18.56
CA ALA A 236 -27.40 2.22 17.12
C ALA A 236 -28.85 2.15 16.57
N PRO A 237 -29.12 2.55 15.32
CA PRO A 237 -28.14 2.93 14.30
C PRO A 237 -27.63 4.37 14.45
N TYR A 238 -26.36 4.57 14.13
CA TYR A 238 -25.73 5.88 13.97
C TYR A 238 -25.88 6.34 12.52
N ALA A 239 -25.80 7.65 12.31
CA ALA A 239 -25.75 8.21 10.96
C ALA A 239 -24.29 8.21 10.47
N ASN A 240 -24.05 7.75 9.24
CA ASN A 240 -22.73 7.86 8.62
C ASN A 240 -22.41 9.33 8.29
N PHE A 241 -21.12 9.69 8.23
CA PHE A 241 -20.70 11.03 7.78
C PHE A 241 -20.93 11.28 6.27
N ASN A 242 -21.26 10.24 5.49
CA ASN A 242 -21.40 10.28 4.02
C ASN A 242 -20.10 10.66 3.28
N HIS A 243 -18.96 10.65 3.97
CA HIS A 243 -17.64 10.75 3.36
C HIS A 243 -17.45 9.56 2.41
N GLN A 244 -17.31 9.82 1.10
CA GLN A 244 -17.26 8.77 0.09
C GLN A 244 -16.50 9.20 -1.17
N ALA A 245 -15.74 8.26 -1.75
CA ALA A 245 -15.31 8.34 -3.13
C ALA A 245 -16.48 7.97 -4.06
N LEU A 246 -16.58 8.64 -5.21
CA LEU A 246 -17.62 8.41 -6.21
C LEU A 246 -17.01 8.10 -7.58
N ALA A 247 -17.61 7.14 -8.26
CA ALA A 247 -17.42 6.86 -9.67
C ALA A 247 -18.77 6.50 -10.33
N VAL A 248 -18.78 6.38 -11.66
CA VAL A 248 -20.00 6.07 -12.42
C VAL A 248 -19.81 4.77 -13.19
N LEU A 249 -20.73 3.82 -12.99
CA LEU A 249 -20.94 2.70 -13.90
C LEU A 249 -21.79 3.21 -15.08
N HIS A 250 -21.16 3.35 -16.24
CA HIS A 250 -21.73 3.94 -17.43
C HIS A 250 -22.21 2.83 -18.39
N TYR A 251 -23.53 2.70 -18.55
CA TYR A 251 -24.10 1.81 -19.55
C TYR A 251 -23.99 2.46 -20.94
N GLN A 252 -23.62 1.67 -21.95
CA GLN A 252 -23.34 2.20 -23.30
C GLN A 252 -24.54 2.90 -23.99
N ASP A 253 -25.78 2.55 -23.62
CA ASP A 253 -27.00 3.19 -24.16
C ASP A 253 -27.42 4.47 -23.40
N ALA A 254 -26.78 4.77 -22.26
CA ALA A 254 -27.14 5.88 -21.39
C ALA A 254 -26.49 7.22 -21.83
N PRO A 255 -27.00 8.38 -21.38
CA PRO A 255 -26.32 9.66 -21.55
C PRO A 255 -24.91 9.64 -20.96
N ALA A 256 -23.96 10.33 -21.59
CA ALA A 256 -22.60 10.43 -21.08
C ALA A 256 -22.60 11.12 -19.68
N PRO A 257 -22.06 10.48 -18.62
CA PRO A 257 -22.14 11.01 -17.26
C PRO A 257 -21.11 12.13 -17.03
N VAL A 258 -21.45 13.32 -17.48
CA VAL A 258 -20.68 14.56 -17.35
C VAL A 258 -21.60 15.76 -17.13
N GLY A 259 -21.14 16.75 -16.38
CA GLY A 259 -21.90 17.99 -16.21
C GLY A 259 -23.27 17.76 -15.55
N PRO A 260 -24.35 18.39 -16.06
CA PRO A 260 -25.70 18.23 -15.51
C PRO A 260 -26.20 16.77 -15.42
N GLU A 261 -25.74 15.87 -16.31
CA GLU A 261 -26.18 14.48 -16.33
C GLU A 261 -25.81 13.70 -15.05
N LEU A 262 -24.80 14.16 -14.30
CA LEU A 262 -24.46 13.59 -13.00
C LEU A 262 -25.60 13.76 -11.98
N ARG A 263 -26.46 14.78 -12.11
CA ARG A 263 -27.67 14.91 -11.26
C ARG A 263 -28.81 13.97 -11.64
N ASN A 264 -28.77 13.40 -12.85
CA ASN A 264 -29.81 12.52 -13.36
C ASN A 264 -29.59 11.04 -12.98
N ILE A 265 -28.42 10.71 -12.41
CA ILE A 265 -28.06 9.36 -11.97
C ILE A 265 -28.82 9.03 -10.66
N PRO A 266 -29.71 8.02 -10.64
CA PRO A 266 -30.51 7.69 -9.46
C PRO A 266 -29.64 7.31 -8.27
N HIS A 267 -29.97 7.83 -7.08
CA HIS A 267 -29.32 7.49 -5.82
C HIS A 267 -30.03 6.29 -5.18
N ASN A 268 -29.57 5.09 -5.50
CA ASN A 268 -30.14 3.80 -5.09
C ASN A 268 -29.06 2.89 -4.42
N PRO A 269 -28.45 3.30 -3.31
CA PRO A 269 -27.54 2.43 -2.55
C PRO A 269 -28.29 1.23 -1.93
N PRO A 270 -27.59 0.14 -1.52
CA PRO A 270 -28.24 -1.03 -0.93
C PRO A 270 -28.98 -0.74 0.39
N ASP A 271 -30.30 -0.97 0.40
CA ASP A 271 -31.17 -0.80 1.58
C ASP A 271 -31.19 -2.06 2.47
N CYS A 272 -30.24 -2.11 3.39
CA CYS A 272 -30.09 -3.19 4.37
C CYS A 272 -31.20 -3.21 5.41
N VAL A 273 -31.71 -2.05 5.82
CA VAL A 273 -32.71 -1.96 6.89
C VAL A 273 -34.00 -2.66 6.47
N THR A 274 -34.41 -2.53 5.21
CA THR A 274 -35.61 -3.20 4.68
C THR A 274 -35.33 -4.62 4.17
N ASN A 275 -34.24 -4.83 3.42
CA ASN A 275 -34.03 -6.07 2.64
C ASN A 275 -32.99 -7.03 3.23
N GLY A 276 -32.14 -6.52 4.13
CA GLY A 276 -30.88 -7.15 4.51
C GLY A 276 -29.77 -6.87 3.50
N CYS A 277 -28.52 -6.92 3.95
CA CYS A 277 -27.34 -6.86 3.08
C CYS A 277 -26.32 -7.95 3.46
N ILE A 278 -25.51 -8.37 2.50
CA ILE A 278 -24.31 -9.18 2.73
C ILE A 278 -23.07 -8.33 2.45
N ALA A 279 -22.26 -8.15 3.49
CA ALA A 279 -20.95 -7.52 3.42
C ALA A 279 -19.83 -8.55 3.60
N THR A 280 -18.62 -8.24 3.14
CA THR A 280 -17.43 -9.03 3.43
C THR A 280 -16.27 -8.19 3.95
N ASN A 281 -15.37 -8.83 4.70
CA ASN A 281 -14.21 -8.26 5.38
C ASN A 281 -14.58 -7.18 6.42
N CYS A 282 -15.55 -7.48 7.29
CA CYS A 282 -15.93 -6.55 8.35
C CYS A 282 -14.87 -6.50 9.48
N PRO A 283 -14.53 -5.32 10.03
CA PRO A 283 -13.59 -5.19 11.16
C PRO A 283 -14.01 -5.85 12.48
N PHE A 284 -15.21 -6.43 12.53
CA PHE A 284 -15.89 -6.94 13.71
C PHE A 284 -16.78 -8.14 13.33
N GLN A 285 -17.10 -8.99 14.31
CA GLN A 285 -17.77 -10.28 14.05
C GLN A 285 -19.11 -10.12 13.30
N SER A 286 -19.93 -9.18 13.74
CA SER A 286 -21.26 -8.88 13.18
C SER A 286 -21.57 -7.39 13.36
N PHE A 287 -22.29 -6.78 12.41
CA PHE A 287 -22.95 -5.49 12.65
C PHE A 287 -24.00 -5.60 13.77
N HIS A 288 -24.32 -4.49 14.42
CA HIS A 288 -25.49 -4.38 15.30
C HIS A 288 -26.78 -4.71 14.54
N GLU A 289 -27.75 -5.36 15.20
CA GLU A 289 -28.95 -5.91 14.56
C GLU A 289 -29.78 -4.88 13.77
N SER A 290 -29.78 -3.61 14.21
CA SER A 290 -30.50 -2.52 13.53
C SER A 290 -29.97 -2.14 12.14
N TYR A 291 -28.76 -2.57 11.76
CA TYR A 291 -28.26 -2.40 10.39
C TYR A 291 -28.66 -3.54 9.46
N ASN A 292 -28.99 -4.73 10.01
CA ASN A 292 -29.38 -5.93 9.26
C ASN A 292 -28.36 -6.32 8.15
N ILE A 293 -27.06 -6.27 8.49
CA ILE A 293 -25.94 -6.66 7.60
C ILE A 293 -25.30 -7.95 8.10
N ALA A 294 -25.26 -8.97 7.25
CA ALA A 294 -24.49 -10.19 7.48
C ALA A 294 -23.03 -10.00 7.03
N CYS A 295 -22.07 -10.38 7.86
CA CYS A 295 -20.63 -10.29 7.55
C CYS A 295 -20.04 -11.65 7.16
N LEU A 296 -19.28 -11.68 6.06
CA LEU A 296 -18.46 -12.81 5.63
C LEU A 296 -16.97 -12.47 5.82
N HIS A 297 -16.24 -13.33 6.51
CA HIS A 297 -14.87 -13.08 6.99
C HIS A 297 -13.83 -13.91 6.23
N PRO A 298 -12.63 -13.39 5.90
CA PRO A 298 -11.66 -14.12 5.08
C PRO A 298 -11.35 -15.54 5.58
N ALA A 299 -10.86 -15.67 6.82
CA ALA A 299 -10.53 -16.98 7.42
C ALA A 299 -11.70 -17.98 7.39
N GLN A 300 -12.92 -17.50 7.64
CA GLN A 300 -14.10 -18.32 7.82
C GLN A 300 -14.75 -18.71 6.49
N ASN A 301 -14.81 -17.79 5.52
CA ASN A 301 -15.63 -17.88 4.31
C ASN A 301 -14.82 -17.97 3.00
N PHE A 302 -13.64 -17.37 2.89
CA PHE A 302 -12.86 -17.41 1.64
C PHE A 302 -12.17 -18.77 1.51
N ARG A 303 -12.18 -19.36 0.32
CA ARG A 303 -11.44 -20.58 0.00
C ARG A 303 -10.80 -20.42 -1.36
N LEU A 304 -9.56 -20.86 -1.54
CA LEU A 304 -8.88 -20.76 -2.83
C LEU A 304 -9.63 -21.53 -3.94
N LEU A 305 -9.70 -20.94 -5.13
CA LEU A 305 -10.23 -21.59 -6.32
C LEU A 305 -9.28 -22.71 -6.78
N ASN A 306 -7.99 -22.34 -6.85
CA ASN A 306 -6.89 -23.23 -7.20
C ASN A 306 -6.22 -23.69 -5.90
N PRO A 307 -6.27 -25.00 -5.55
CA PRO A 307 -5.65 -25.49 -4.32
C PRO A 307 -4.14 -25.26 -4.28
N THR A 308 -3.63 -24.89 -3.11
CA THR A 308 -2.19 -24.79 -2.81
C THR A 308 -1.53 -26.16 -3.01
N PRO A 309 -0.41 -26.27 -3.76
CA PRO A 309 0.37 -27.49 -3.86
C PRO A 309 0.93 -27.98 -2.52
N ASP A 310 0.96 -29.30 -2.30
CA ASP A 310 1.38 -29.92 -1.03
C ASP A 310 2.85 -29.62 -0.65
N ASP A 311 3.70 -29.24 -1.60
CA ASP A 311 5.09 -28.83 -1.39
C ASP A 311 5.25 -27.33 -1.04
N VAL A 312 4.19 -26.54 -1.20
CA VAL A 312 4.13 -25.09 -0.92
C VAL A 312 3.28 -24.80 0.33
N LEU A 313 2.32 -25.67 0.66
CA LEU A 313 1.48 -25.55 1.85
C LEU A 313 2.33 -25.68 3.14
N PRO A 314 2.14 -24.81 4.15
CA PRO A 314 2.77 -25.01 5.46
C PRO A 314 2.22 -26.24 6.20
N ASP A 315 2.94 -26.71 7.22
CA ASP A 315 2.46 -27.74 8.14
C ASP A 315 1.34 -27.18 9.03
N ALA A 316 0.29 -27.96 9.32
CA ALA A 316 -0.86 -27.44 10.08
C ALA A 316 -0.49 -26.98 11.51
N GLU A 317 0.42 -27.72 12.15
CA GLU A 317 1.14 -27.30 13.36
C GLU A 317 2.61 -27.03 13.02
N PRO A 318 3.18 -25.88 13.42
CA PRO A 318 4.58 -25.56 13.21
C PRO A 318 5.50 -26.36 14.15
N ASP A 319 6.81 -26.34 13.87
CA ASP A 319 7.82 -26.87 14.79
C ASP A 319 7.82 -26.15 16.15
N GLU A 320 8.35 -26.80 17.18
CA GLU A 320 8.51 -26.22 18.51
C GLU A 320 9.33 -24.92 18.44
N GLY A 321 8.78 -23.83 19.00
CA GLY A 321 9.38 -22.50 18.96
C GLY A 321 9.19 -21.73 17.64
N GLN A 322 8.27 -22.15 16.75
CA GLN A 322 7.93 -21.43 15.50
C GLN A 322 6.51 -20.82 15.52
N GLU A 323 5.98 -20.54 16.72
CA GLU A 323 4.75 -19.77 16.94
C GLU A 323 5.08 -18.46 17.69
N TYR A 324 4.72 -17.32 17.10
CA TYR A 324 5.07 -15.98 17.58
C TYR A 324 3.83 -15.11 17.76
N PHE A 325 3.87 -14.13 18.68
CA PHE A 325 2.73 -13.29 19.06
C PHE A 325 3.05 -11.80 18.90
N PHE A 326 2.12 -11.05 18.32
CA PHE A 326 2.28 -9.62 18.03
C PHE A 326 1.02 -8.84 18.40
N ASN A 327 1.14 -7.95 19.37
CA ASN A 327 0.20 -6.87 19.60
C ASN A 327 0.47 -5.76 18.57
N PHE A 328 -0.60 -5.26 17.97
CA PHE A 328 -0.62 -4.01 17.25
C PHE A 328 -1.56 -3.09 18.04
N GLY A 329 -1.01 -2.13 18.77
CA GLY A 329 -1.80 -1.30 19.67
C GLY A 329 -1.02 -0.13 20.28
N TYR A 330 -1.69 0.59 21.17
CA TYR A 330 -1.23 1.81 21.83
C TYR A 330 -0.92 1.50 23.30
N GLU A 331 -0.07 0.49 23.47
CA GLU A 331 0.29 -0.04 24.77
C GLU A 331 1.33 0.89 25.42
N GLY A 332 0.99 1.50 26.56
CA GLY A 332 1.90 2.38 27.32
C GLY A 332 1.37 2.87 28.66
N GLU A 333 2.06 3.87 29.23
CA GLU A 333 1.34 4.98 29.87
C GLU A 333 0.51 5.72 28.81
N THR A 334 -0.35 6.66 29.22
CA THR A 334 -1.01 7.55 28.24
C THR A 334 0.03 8.24 27.37
N ASP A 335 -0.26 8.34 26.07
CA ASP A 335 0.54 9.03 25.04
C ASP A 335 1.66 8.20 24.35
N LEU A 336 1.69 6.86 24.45
CA LEU A 336 2.56 6.05 23.57
C LEU A 336 1.94 5.81 22.17
N PRO A 337 2.65 6.18 21.08
CA PRO A 337 2.22 5.92 19.69
C PRO A 337 2.08 4.44 19.30
N ALA A 338 1.48 4.23 18.13
CA ALA A 338 1.24 2.95 17.49
C ALA A 338 2.51 2.09 17.41
N ASN A 339 2.49 0.92 18.07
CA ASN A 339 3.69 0.10 18.25
C ASN A 339 3.42 -1.40 18.07
N ILE A 340 4.49 -2.19 17.98
CA ILE A 340 4.42 -3.67 18.01
C ILE A 340 5.04 -4.17 19.33
N ASN A 341 4.26 -4.82 20.18
CA ASN A 341 4.73 -5.36 21.47
C ASN A 341 5.49 -4.32 22.35
N GLY A 342 5.06 -3.05 22.39
CA GLY A 342 5.73 -1.95 23.11
C GLY A 342 6.94 -1.33 22.40
N ARG A 343 7.19 -1.71 21.14
CA ARG A 343 8.38 -1.32 20.37
C ARG A 343 7.98 -0.45 19.19
N LEU A 344 8.47 0.79 19.18
CA LEU A 344 8.29 1.75 18.11
C LEU A 344 9.45 1.59 17.13
N PHE A 345 9.13 1.30 15.87
CA PHE A 345 10.14 1.04 14.85
C PHE A 345 10.90 2.31 14.45
N GLN A 346 12.18 2.34 14.75
CA GLN A 346 13.13 3.24 14.12
C GLN A 346 13.79 2.52 12.93
N SER A 347 13.80 3.18 11.78
CA SER A 347 14.56 2.69 10.62
C SER A 347 16.08 2.74 10.91
N PRO A 348 16.86 1.75 10.45
CA PRO A 348 18.31 1.87 10.35
C PRO A 348 18.70 3.09 9.49
N THR A 349 19.96 3.52 9.56
CA THR A 349 20.47 4.64 8.74
C THR A 349 21.20 4.18 7.47
N PHE A 350 21.58 2.89 7.42
CA PHE A 350 22.20 2.20 6.28
C PHE A 350 21.35 1.00 5.83
N SER A 351 21.56 0.50 4.61
CA SER A 351 20.70 -0.56 4.05
C SER A 351 21.11 -1.98 4.44
N LEU A 352 20.37 -2.64 5.34
CA LEU A 352 20.67 -4.01 5.82
C LEU A 352 20.91 -5.03 4.71
N ALA A 353 20.08 -5.06 3.66
CA ALA A 353 20.19 -6.04 2.58
C ALA A 353 21.44 -5.88 1.70
N THR A 354 21.97 -4.65 1.61
CA THR A 354 23.03 -4.26 0.66
C THR A 354 24.38 -3.98 1.34
N GLN A 355 24.36 -3.46 2.57
CA GLN A 355 25.50 -3.07 3.40
C GLN A 355 25.70 -4.03 4.58
N ARG A 356 25.56 -5.35 4.35
CA ARG A 356 25.63 -6.38 5.41
C ARG A 356 26.92 -6.36 6.25
N SER A 357 28.01 -5.80 5.73
CA SER A 357 29.28 -5.61 6.44
C SER A 357 29.23 -4.53 7.53
N GLU A 358 28.23 -3.67 7.52
CA GLU A 358 28.04 -2.57 8.49
C GLU A 358 27.12 -2.98 9.65
N ILE A 359 26.55 -4.18 9.64
CA ILE A 359 25.69 -4.69 10.73
C ILE A 359 26.53 -5.09 11.94
N SER A 360 26.43 -4.34 13.04
CA SER A 360 27.07 -4.61 14.33
C SER A 360 26.26 -4.02 15.50
N GLU A 361 26.60 -4.39 16.73
CA GLU A 361 25.99 -3.81 17.94
C GLU A 361 26.32 -2.30 18.11
N ASP A 362 27.43 -1.83 17.53
CA ASP A 362 27.84 -0.41 17.57
C ASP A 362 27.12 0.47 16.53
N THR A 363 26.44 -0.13 15.55
CA THR A 363 25.88 0.55 14.37
C THR A 363 24.37 0.35 14.19
N LEU A 364 23.79 -0.68 14.80
CA LEU A 364 22.38 -1.02 14.67
C LEU A 364 21.73 -1.08 16.05
N ASP A 365 20.96 -0.04 16.39
CA ASP A 365 20.23 0.06 17.66
C ASP A 365 19.04 -0.93 17.68
N LEU A 366 19.33 -2.19 18.02
CA LEU A 366 18.36 -3.28 18.04
C LEU A 366 17.49 -3.22 19.28
N CYS A 367 16.17 -3.31 19.10
CA CYS A 367 15.26 -3.38 20.23
C CYS A 367 15.58 -4.59 21.13
N PRO A 368 15.67 -4.40 22.47
CA PRO A 368 16.03 -5.48 23.37
C PRO A 368 15.02 -6.62 23.31
N THR A 369 15.51 -7.85 23.26
CA THR A 369 14.73 -9.07 22.92
C THR A 369 13.98 -9.68 24.11
N ALA A 370 13.98 -9.04 25.28
CA ALA A 370 13.29 -9.58 26.45
C ALA A 370 11.81 -9.13 26.46
N ASP A 371 10.91 -10.06 26.77
CA ASP A 371 9.46 -9.83 26.98
C ASP A 371 9.17 -8.54 27.80
N TYR A 372 10.01 -8.28 28.81
CA TYR A 372 9.81 -7.25 29.84
C TYR A 372 10.61 -5.94 29.66
N SER A 373 11.33 -5.74 28.53
CA SER A 373 12.30 -4.64 28.41
C SER A 373 11.81 -3.33 27.77
N CYS A 374 10.57 -3.27 27.27
CA CYS A 374 10.01 -2.10 26.60
C CYS A 374 8.55 -1.82 27.03
N PHE A 375 8.28 -1.82 28.34
CA PHE A 375 6.96 -1.44 28.85
C PHE A 375 6.71 0.05 28.65
N ASP A 376 7.64 0.90 29.08
CA ASP A 376 7.55 2.36 29.00
C ASP A 376 7.78 2.89 27.56
N GLY A 377 7.65 2.02 26.56
CA GLY A 377 8.02 2.23 25.16
C GLY A 377 9.52 2.10 24.92
N CYS A 378 9.91 1.62 23.74
CA CYS A 378 11.27 1.79 23.25
C CYS A 378 11.26 2.09 21.75
N GLN A 379 11.99 3.13 21.33
CA GLN A 379 12.19 3.50 19.94
C GLN A 379 13.53 2.94 19.48
N CYS A 380 13.53 2.03 18.50
CA CYS A 380 14.69 1.23 18.11
C CYS A 380 14.39 0.40 16.84
N THR A 381 15.41 -0.20 16.23
CA THR A 381 15.22 -1.15 15.13
C THR A 381 14.64 -2.46 15.66
N HIS A 382 13.31 -2.60 15.59
CA HIS A 382 12.64 -3.85 15.94
C HIS A 382 12.85 -4.89 14.83
N MET A 383 13.58 -5.96 15.14
CA MET A 383 13.88 -7.05 14.19
C MET A 383 13.82 -8.41 14.87
N MET A 384 13.35 -9.43 14.14
CA MET A 384 13.46 -10.85 14.50
C MET A 384 14.16 -11.63 13.38
N GLU A 385 14.81 -12.74 13.72
CA GLU A 385 15.34 -13.70 12.74
C GLU A 385 14.55 -15.02 12.76
N LEU A 386 14.25 -15.56 11.57
CA LEU A 386 13.61 -16.85 11.35
C LEU A 386 14.54 -17.80 10.58
N PRO A 387 14.59 -19.09 10.97
CA PRO A 387 15.34 -20.11 10.24
C PRO A 387 14.70 -20.39 8.87
N PHE A 388 15.52 -20.69 7.86
CA PHE A 388 15.04 -20.96 6.49
C PHE A 388 14.19 -22.23 6.38
N GLY A 389 13.11 -22.15 5.59
CA GLY A 389 12.32 -23.28 5.12
C GLY A 389 11.44 -23.95 6.18
N LYS A 390 11.13 -23.24 7.27
CA LYS A 390 10.22 -23.69 8.33
C LYS A 390 8.79 -23.22 8.07
N THR A 391 7.84 -23.98 8.61
CA THR A 391 6.47 -23.52 8.85
C THR A 391 6.48 -22.57 10.03
N VAL A 392 6.06 -21.33 9.81
CA VAL A 392 6.03 -20.26 10.82
C VAL A 392 4.58 -19.80 11.01
N ARG A 393 4.17 -19.67 12.27
CA ARG A 393 2.83 -19.21 12.66
C ARG A 393 2.94 -17.89 13.42
N PHE A 394 2.27 -16.85 12.93
CA PHE A 394 2.12 -15.59 13.65
C PHE A 394 0.69 -15.46 14.18
N VAL A 395 0.56 -15.07 15.45
CA VAL A 395 -0.69 -14.74 16.12
C VAL A 395 -0.73 -13.22 16.28
N LEU A 396 -1.51 -12.57 15.43
CA LEU A 396 -1.67 -11.12 15.37
C LEU A 396 -2.88 -10.72 16.22
N THR A 397 -2.78 -9.68 17.02
CA THR A 397 -3.90 -9.16 17.82
C THR A 397 -3.84 -7.65 17.93
N SER A 398 -4.98 -7.00 18.12
CA SER A 398 -5.04 -5.64 18.63
C SER A 398 -5.82 -5.66 19.93
N ILE A 399 -5.11 -5.40 21.03
CA ILE A 399 -5.71 -5.31 22.37
C ILE A 399 -6.18 -3.87 22.58
N GLY A 400 -7.46 -3.70 22.90
CA GLY A 400 -8.12 -2.40 22.94
C GLY A 400 -9.04 -2.16 21.74
N THR A 401 -9.02 -0.94 21.21
CA THR A 401 -10.04 -0.43 20.26
C THR A 401 -9.43 0.22 19.01
N GLN A 402 -8.71 -0.56 18.19
CA GLN A 402 -8.48 -0.21 16.78
C GLN A 402 -8.30 -1.44 15.89
N THR A 403 -8.64 -1.28 14.61
CA THR A 403 -8.42 -2.28 13.56
C THR A 403 -7.19 -1.93 12.72
N HIS A 404 -6.40 -2.94 12.36
CA HIS A 404 -5.12 -2.74 11.70
C HIS A 404 -4.95 -3.69 10.51
N PRO A 405 -4.87 -3.19 9.26
CA PRO A 405 -4.48 -4.00 8.11
C PRO A 405 -2.98 -4.28 8.17
N ILE A 406 -2.58 -5.50 8.49
CA ILE A 406 -1.17 -5.89 8.67
C ILE A 406 -0.65 -6.54 7.39
N HIS A 407 0.46 -6.01 6.86
CA HIS A 407 1.11 -6.45 5.63
C HIS A 407 2.48 -7.07 5.91
N LEU A 408 2.84 -8.13 5.18
CA LEU A 408 4.15 -8.79 5.26
C LEU A 408 4.84 -8.83 3.88
N HIS A 409 5.97 -8.12 3.77
CA HIS A 409 6.75 -8.07 2.55
C HIS A 409 7.39 -9.43 2.18
N GLY A 410 7.62 -9.61 0.88
CA GLY A 410 8.30 -10.80 0.32
C GLY A 410 7.55 -12.12 0.43
N HIS A 411 6.38 -12.15 1.08
CA HIS A 411 5.62 -13.36 1.38
C HIS A 411 4.14 -13.19 1.06
N SER A 412 3.44 -14.32 1.06
CA SER A 412 1.99 -14.36 1.22
C SER A 412 1.68 -15.55 2.12
N PHE A 413 0.73 -15.36 3.02
CA PHE A 413 0.42 -16.23 4.14
C PHE A 413 -0.99 -16.81 4.03
N TRP A 414 -1.20 -17.96 4.65
CA TRP A 414 -2.51 -18.59 4.78
C TRP A 414 -3.18 -18.08 6.05
N VAL A 415 -4.40 -17.55 5.93
CA VAL A 415 -5.18 -17.05 7.08
C VAL A 415 -5.97 -18.22 7.65
N VAL A 416 -5.55 -18.73 8.82
CA VAL A 416 -6.01 -20.04 9.33
C VAL A 416 -7.07 -19.99 10.43
N GLU A 417 -7.19 -18.86 11.13
CA GLU A 417 -8.17 -18.63 12.20
C GLU A 417 -8.39 -17.13 12.44
N SER A 418 -9.59 -16.73 12.89
CA SER A 418 -9.89 -15.34 13.29
C SER A 418 -10.85 -15.28 14.48
N GLY A 419 -10.43 -14.66 15.58
CA GLY A 419 -11.27 -14.37 16.75
C GLY A 419 -11.53 -12.87 16.92
N TYR A 420 -12.66 -12.51 17.51
CA TYR A 420 -13.09 -11.11 17.65
C TYR A 420 -13.26 -10.71 19.12
N GLY A 421 -13.25 -9.41 19.40
CA GLY A 421 -13.69 -8.86 20.69
C GLY A 421 -15.18 -9.10 20.97
N TYR A 422 -15.64 -8.68 22.15
CA TYR A 422 -17.05 -8.75 22.55
C TYR A 422 -17.74 -7.40 22.35
N TYR A 423 -18.87 -7.43 21.66
CA TYR A 423 -19.65 -6.24 21.28
C TYR A 423 -20.87 -6.08 22.20
N ASN A 424 -21.14 -4.82 22.59
CA ASN A 424 -22.35 -4.44 23.29
C ASN A 424 -23.57 -4.53 22.36
N SER A 425 -24.60 -5.27 22.74
CA SER A 425 -25.79 -5.51 21.91
C SER A 425 -26.84 -4.39 21.92
N GLN A 426 -26.45 -3.15 22.27
CA GLN A 426 -27.30 -1.94 22.25
C GLN A 426 -26.62 -0.77 21.54
N THR A 427 -25.30 -0.66 21.66
CA THR A 427 -24.49 0.34 20.95
C THR A 427 -23.82 -0.25 19.70
N GLY A 428 -23.60 -1.57 19.63
CA GLY A 428 -22.81 -2.20 18.57
C GLY A 428 -21.29 -2.09 18.75
N PHE A 429 -20.83 -1.48 19.85
CA PHE A 429 -19.43 -1.15 20.11
C PHE A 429 -18.68 -2.25 20.86
N ILE A 430 -17.35 -2.28 20.72
CA ILE A 430 -16.47 -3.18 21.48
C ILE A 430 -16.44 -2.77 22.94
N GLU A 431 -16.79 -3.69 23.85
CA GLU A 431 -16.58 -3.49 25.28
C GLU A 431 -15.25 -4.07 25.77
N LYS A 432 -14.85 -5.23 25.22
CA LYS A 432 -13.81 -6.10 25.79
C LYS A 432 -13.09 -6.90 24.72
N SER A 433 -11.78 -7.04 24.87
CA SER A 433 -10.98 -7.98 24.08
C SER A 433 -11.42 -9.44 24.30
N THR A 434 -11.09 -10.27 23.32
CA THR A 434 -11.33 -11.71 23.27
C THR A 434 -10.73 -12.46 24.47
N ASN A 435 -11.41 -13.52 24.93
CA ASN A 435 -10.91 -14.36 26.02
C ASN A 435 -9.91 -15.45 25.58
N ALA A 436 -9.55 -15.50 24.29
CA ALA A 436 -8.59 -16.45 23.73
C ALA A 436 -7.14 -16.22 24.19
N LEU A 437 -6.77 -14.95 24.39
CA LEU A 437 -5.42 -14.52 24.70
C LEU A 437 -5.28 -14.13 26.18
N SER A 438 -4.05 -14.15 26.67
CA SER A 438 -3.66 -13.61 27.98
C SER A 438 -2.48 -12.66 27.81
N CYS A 439 -2.63 -11.47 28.37
CA CYS A 439 -1.54 -10.55 28.58
C CYS A 439 -0.75 -10.97 29.83
N LEU A 440 0.56 -11.13 29.73
CA LEU A 440 1.42 -11.47 30.87
C LEU A 440 1.84 -10.20 31.63
N LYS A 441 0.94 -9.68 32.47
CA LYS A 441 1.33 -8.78 33.57
C LYS A 441 2.38 -9.49 34.45
N ASP A 442 3.26 -8.72 35.10
CA ASP A 442 4.04 -9.26 36.22
C ASP A 442 3.07 -9.76 37.32
N GLN A 443 3.42 -10.83 38.02
CA GLN A 443 2.47 -11.64 38.82
C GLN A 443 2.05 -10.99 40.15
N SER A 444 2.37 -9.72 40.37
CA SER A 444 2.21 -9.04 41.65
C SER A 444 0.80 -8.54 41.94
N ASP A 445 0.00 -8.15 40.93
CA ASP A 445 -1.32 -7.56 41.19
C ASP A 445 -2.42 -7.90 40.16
N PHE A 446 -3.27 -8.86 40.54
CA PHE A 446 -4.48 -9.24 39.77
C PHE A 446 -5.66 -8.27 39.98
N ASN A 447 -5.59 -7.35 40.93
CA ASN A 447 -6.70 -6.44 41.26
C ASN A 447 -6.53 -5.03 40.68
N ASN A 448 -5.38 -4.69 40.09
CA ASN A 448 -5.21 -3.39 39.45
C ASN A 448 -5.70 -3.41 37.99
N THR A 449 -6.74 -2.61 37.74
CA THR A 449 -7.30 -2.32 36.41
C THR A 449 -6.58 -1.22 35.64
N ASP A 450 -5.67 -0.50 36.30
CA ASP A 450 -4.98 0.65 35.71
C ASP A 450 -3.88 0.21 34.72
N ALA A 451 -3.49 1.16 33.86
CA ALA A 451 -2.66 0.97 32.68
C ALA A 451 -1.35 0.21 32.95
N GLN A 452 -1.19 -0.92 32.26
CA GLN A 452 0.06 -1.65 32.13
C GLN A 452 0.18 -2.19 30.69
N PRO A 453 1.18 -1.74 29.91
CA PRO A 453 1.31 -2.06 28.49
C PRO A 453 1.38 -3.56 28.20
N CYS A 454 0.56 -4.03 27.25
CA CYS A 454 0.55 -5.42 26.82
C CYS A 454 1.62 -5.73 25.76
N THR A 455 2.88 -5.73 26.19
CA THR A 455 4.03 -6.13 25.37
C THR A 455 4.12 -7.65 25.12
N THR A 456 3.57 -8.45 26.05
CA THR A 456 3.80 -9.90 26.10
C THR A 456 2.48 -10.65 26.11
N ILE A 457 2.15 -11.24 24.96
CA ILE A 457 0.91 -11.99 24.72
C ILE A 457 1.22 -13.48 24.55
N ARG A 458 0.36 -14.34 25.09
CA ARG A 458 0.30 -15.77 24.77
C ARG A 458 -1.15 -16.24 24.67
N TRP A 459 -1.38 -17.45 24.15
CA TRP A 459 -2.66 -18.13 24.33
C TRP A 459 -2.97 -18.31 25.82
N ARG A 460 -4.22 -18.11 26.22
CA ARG A 460 -4.66 -18.29 27.61
C ARG A 460 -4.59 -19.76 28.01
N ASP A 461 -4.28 -20.04 29.28
CA ASP A 461 -4.22 -21.42 29.81
C ASP A 461 -5.47 -22.24 29.45
N GLY A 462 -5.25 -23.41 28.86
CA GLY A 462 -6.31 -24.31 28.39
C GLY A 462 -6.97 -23.92 27.05
N TYR A 463 -6.64 -22.76 26.47
CA TYR A 463 -7.06 -22.36 25.13
C TYR A 463 -5.96 -22.61 24.11
N ARG A 464 -6.28 -23.35 23.05
CA ARG A 464 -5.64 -23.23 21.73
C ARG A 464 -6.74 -23.31 20.67
N PRO A 465 -6.72 -22.47 19.62
CA PRO A 465 -7.67 -22.59 18.54
C PRO A 465 -7.46 -23.92 17.80
N LYS A 466 -8.54 -24.55 17.31
CA LYS A 466 -8.44 -25.78 16.52
C LYS A 466 -8.20 -25.43 15.06
N ILE A 467 -6.97 -25.07 14.76
CA ILE A 467 -6.52 -24.65 13.43
C ILE A 467 -6.84 -25.71 12.36
N SER A 468 -7.27 -25.24 11.19
CA SER A 468 -7.78 -26.07 10.09
C SER A 468 -7.15 -25.71 8.74
N LEU A 469 -5.81 -25.69 8.69
CA LEU A 469 -5.06 -25.51 7.45
C LEU A 469 -5.32 -26.68 6.48
N ASN A 470 -5.58 -26.36 5.22
CA ASN A 470 -5.69 -27.28 4.10
C ASN A 470 -5.37 -26.53 2.79
N SER A 471 -5.24 -27.23 1.67
CA SER A 471 -4.87 -26.62 0.39
C SER A 471 -5.85 -25.57 -0.14
N THR A 472 -7.10 -25.49 0.36
CA THR A 472 -8.08 -24.45 0.02
C THR A 472 -8.17 -23.31 1.04
N THR A 473 -7.40 -23.32 2.14
CA THR A 473 -7.31 -22.19 3.08
C THR A 473 -6.90 -20.92 2.35
N PRO A 474 -7.54 -19.75 2.61
CA PRO A 474 -7.28 -18.53 1.85
C PRO A 474 -5.86 -18.03 2.06
N ARG A 475 -5.23 -17.57 0.98
CA ARG A 475 -3.88 -17.01 0.95
C ARG A 475 -3.95 -15.53 0.58
N MET A 476 -3.27 -14.68 1.34
CA MET A 476 -3.27 -13.21 1.23
C MET A 476 -1.86 -12.68 1.57
N ASP A 477 -1.61 -11.37 1.45
CA ASP A 477 -0.38 -10.73 1.97
C ASP A 477 -0.63 -9.49 2.84
N THR A 478 -1.86 -8.99 2.85
CA THR A 478 -2.42 -8.10 3.88
C THR A 478 -3.57 -8.83 4.60
N ILE A 479 -3.75 -8.60 5.90
CA ILE A 479 -4.97 -9.03 6.59
C ILE A 479 -5.37 -8.07 7.70
N LEU A 480 -6.66 -7.79 7.80
CA LEU A 480 -7.25 -7.00 8.86
C LEU A 480 -7.21 -7.75 10.21
N VAL A 481 -6.46 -7.21 11.16
CA VAL A 481 -6.53 -7.61 12.57
C VAL A 481 -7.72 -6.89 13.22
N PRO A 482 -8.72 -7.63 13.75
CA PRO A 482 -9.91 -7.02 14.32
C PRO A 482 -9.65 -6.48 15.73
N ALA A 483 -10.33 -5.38 16.06
CA ALA A 483 -10.21 -4.70 17.34
C ALA A 483 -10.67 -5.60 18.49
N GLY A 484 -9.90 -5.62 19.58
CA GLY A 484 -10.05 -6.56 20.69
C GLY A 484 -9.94 -8.03 20.28
N GLY A 485 -9.50 -8.34 19.07
CA GLY A 485 -9.53 -9.67 18.47
C GLY A 485 -8.15 -10.13 17.99
N TYR A 486 -8.12 -11.24 17.27
CA TYR A 486 -6.90 -11.84 16.74
C TYR A 486 -7.09 -12.49 15.37
N VAL A 487 -6.00 -12.58 14.62
CA VAL A 487 -5.87 -13.40 13.42
C VAL A 487 -4.67 -14.32 13.57
N VAL A 488 -4.80 -15.59 13.18
CA VAL A 488 -3.65 -16.48 13.04
C VAL A 488 -3.33 -16.62 11.56
N ILE A 489 -2.10 -16.27 11.19
CA ILE A 489 -1.55 -16.50 9.86
C ILE A 489 -0.42 -17.53 9.93
N GLN A 490 -0.22 -18.26 8.84
CA GLN A 490 0.91 -19.17 8.68
C GLN A 490 1.59 -18.94 7.33
N PHE A 491 2.90 -19.11 7.27
CA PHE A 491 3.68 -19.05 6.03
C PHE A 491 4.90 -19.97 6.11
N ARG A 492 5.58 -20.14 4.99
CA ARG A 492 6.88 -20.82 4.93
C ARG A 492 7.99 -19.78 4.86
N SER A 493 9.04 -19.91 5.66
CA SER A 493 10.19 -18.99 5.68
C SER A 493 11.18 -19.29 4.53
N ASP A 494 10.68 -19.37 3.30
CA ASP A 494 11.44 -19.86 2.14
C ASP A 494 11.95 -18.79 1.16
N ASN A 495 11.76 -17.50 1.47
CA ASN A 495 12.33 -16.37 0.74
C ASN A 495 13.39 -15.61 1.57
N PRO A 496 14.71 -15.83 1.36
CA PRO A 496 15.74 -15.27 2.23
C PRO A 496 15.98 -13.76 2.03
N GLY A 497 16.09 -13.02 3.15
CA GLY A 497 16.32 -11.58 3.14
C GLY A 497 15.84 -10.88 4.41
N TYR A 498 15.77 -9.55 4.34
CA TYR A 498 15.16 -8.69 5.34
C TYR A 498 13.83 -8.20 4.77
N TRP A 499 12.73 -8.51 5.44
CA TRP A 499 11.38 -8.19 4.97
C TRP A 499 10.66 -7.31 5.98
N PHE A 500 9.96 -6.30 5.50
CA PHE A 500 9.24 -5.38 6.36
C PHE A 500 7.86 -5.95 6.73
N PHE A 501 7.43 -5.75 7.99
CA PHE A 501 6.18 -6.26 8.53
C PHE A 501 5.52 -5.16 9.35
N HIS A 502 4.38 -4.64 8.89
CA HIS A 502 3.85 -3.38 9.40
C HIS A 502 2.33 -3.24 9.25
N CYS A 503 1.75 -2.29 9.98
CA CYS A 503 0.40 -1.80 9.70
C CYS A 503 0.40 -0.92 8.45
N HIS A 504 -0.60 -1.07 7.59
CA HIS A 504 -0.72 -0.32 6.33
C HIS A 504 -1.55 0.98 6.44
N ILE A 505 -2.01 1.33 7.64
CA ILE A 505 -2.43 2.70 7.94
C ILE A 505 -1.17 3.58 7.97
N GLN A 506 -1.19 4.66 7.18
CA GLN A 506 -0.04 5.53 6.94
C GLN A 506 0.44 6.20 8.23
N GLU A 507 -0.50 6.62 9.08
CA GLU A 507 -0.25 7.23 10.38
C GLU A 507 0.54 6.28 11.28
N HIS A 508 0.02 5.07 11.50
CA HIS A 508 0.62 4.10 12.41
C HIS A 508 2.00 3.64 11.91
N LEU A 509 2.22 3.58 10.58
CA LEU A 509 3.53 3.30 10.00
C LEU A 509 4.54 4.44 10.28
N LEU A 510 4.12 5.70 10.26
CA LEU A 510 4.96 6.85 10.59
C LEU A 510 5.25 6.96 12.10
N GLU A 511 4.31 6.54 12.94
CA GLU A 511 4.47 6.41 14.40
C GLU A 511 5.44 5.30 14.82
N GLY A 512 5.53 4.21 14.02
CA GLY A 512 6.46 3.10 14.26
C GLY A 512 5.82 1.73 14.44
N MET A 513 4.58 1.50 14.02
CA MET A 513 3.88 0.21 14.07
C MET A 513 4.40 -0.78 13.00
N ALA A 514 5.68 -1.13 13.11
CA ALA A 514 6.41 -1.96 12.16
C ALA A 514 7.53 -2.79 12.81
N MET A 515 8.10 -3.71 12.05
CA MET A 515 9.33 -4.43 12.38
C MET A 515 9.95 -5.07 11.12
N ILE A 516 11.15 -5.64 11.28
CA ILE A 516 11.84 -6.43 10.26
C ILE A 516 11.78 -7.92 10.61
N VAL A 517 11.36 -8.73 9.64
CA VAL A 517 11.44 -10.18 9.66
C VAL A 517 12.62 -10.60 8.79
N ALA A 518 13.74 -10.93 9.42
CA ALA A 518 14.92 -11.46 8.74
C ALA A 518 14.77 -12.98 8.56
N ILE A 519 15.05 -13.50 7.36
CA ILE A 519 14.95 -14.93 7.03
C ILE A 519 16.29 -15.36 6.45
N ASP A 520 17.05 -16.15 7.21
CA ASP A 520 18.42 -16.62 6.91
C ASP A 520 19.19 -15.67 5.95
N PRO A 521 19.55 -14.44 6.38
CA PRO A 521 20.14 -13.44 5.50
C PRO A 521 21.49 -13.86 4.87
N SER A 522 22.10 -14.93 5.39
CA SER A 522 23.27 -15.58 4.79
C SER A 522 22.99 -16.13 3.37
N ARG A 523 21.74 -16.51 3.09
CA ARG A 523 21.27 -17.01 1.79
C ARG A 523 20.79 -15.92 0.84
N GLN A 524 20.53 -14.70 1.32
CA GLN A 524 20.01 -13.63 0.48
C GLN A 524 21.02 -13.32 -0.63
N ASN A 525 20.54 -13.29 -1.89
CA ASN A 525 21.36 -12.96 -3.06
C ASN A 525 22.21 -11.69 -2.82
N PRO A 526 23.44 -11.61 -3.36
CA PRO A 526 24.26 -10.40 -3.22
C PRO A 526 23.56 -9.18 -3.87
N PRO A 527 23.78 -7.97 -3.34
CA PRO A 527 23.23 -6.76 -3.94
C PRO A 527 23.76 -6.58 -5.37
N PRO A 528 22.91 -6.19 -6.34
CA PRO A 528 23.35 -5.78 -7.67
C PRO A 528 24.44 -4.70 -7.62
N GLY A 529 25.51 -4.89 -8.40
CA GLY A 529 26.61 -3.94 -8.49
C GLY A 529 26.13 -2.56 -8.95
N GLY A 530 26.64 -1.51 -8.32
CA GLY A 530 26.20 -0.12 -8.54
C GLY A 530 25.03 0.33 -7.66
N MET A 531 24.55 -0.49 -6.73
CA MET A 531 23.71 0.00 -5.63
C MET A 531 24.47 1.04 -4.79
N ARG A 532 23.81 2.15 -4.47
CA ARG A 532 24.34 3.22 -3.62
C ARG A 532 24.21 2.84 -2.15
N THR A 533 25.19 3.25 -1.36
CA THR A 533 25.22 3.12 0.11
C THR A 533 24.70 4.38 0.80
N CYS A 534 24.33 4.24 2.07
CA CYS A 534 23.81 5.29 2.95
C CYS A 534 24.21 4.96 4.40
N GLY A 535 24.16 5.93 5.31
CA GLY A 535 24.55 5.76 6.71
C GLY A 535 24.76 7.11 7.40
N ASP A 536 25.13 7.08 8.68
CA ASP A 536 25.42 8.30 9.44
C ASP A 536 26.80 8.88 9.08
N PHE A 537 26.80 10.10 8.55
CA PHE A 537 28.01 10.82 8.18
C PHE A 537 28.54 11.66 9.36
N HIS A 538 29.12 10.99 10.35
CA HIS A 538 29.85 11.67 11.43
C HIS A 538 31.18 12.23 10.92
N TRP A 539 31.17 13.48 10.47
CA TRP A 539 32.40 14.24 10.18
C TRP A 539 32.75 15.11 11.39
N THR A 540 34.03 15.14 11.76
CA THR A 540 34.56 16.22 12.61
C THR A 540 34.45 17.56 11.88
N LEU A 541 34.53 18.67 12.64
CA LEU A 541 34.54 20.01 12.04
C LEU A 541 35.71 20.19 11.05
N ASP A 542 36.84 19.55 11.33
CA ASP A 542 38.05 19.62 10.50
C ASP A 542 37.87 18.81 9.20
N GLU A 543 37.30 17.60 9.26
CA GLU A 543 36.95 16.82 8.07
C GLU A 543 35.87 17.49 7.21
N PHE A 544 34.87 18.10 7.85
CA PHE A 544 33.83 18.89 7.14
C PHE A 544 34.45 20.11 6.44
N GLN A 545 35.43 20.77 7.06
CA GLN A 545 36.17 21.86 6.42
C GLN A 545 37.06 21.35 5.28
N GLU A 546 37.80 20.26 5.45
CA GLU A 546 38.62 19.64 4.40
C GLU A 546 37.77 19.23 3.17
N LYS A 547 36.55 18.71 3.39
CA LYS A 547 35.61 18.37 2.30
C LYS A 547 34.98 19.60 1.66
N LEU A 548 34.79 20.71 2.38
CA LEU A 548 34.37 22.00 1.79
C LEU A 548 35.50 22.72 1.04
N GLU A 549 36.76 22.50 1.43
CA GLU A 549 37.95 22.98 0.70
C GLU A 549 38.24 22.16 -0.57
N PHE A 550 37.25 21.42 -1.10
CA PHE A 550 37.32 20.78 -2.42
C PHE A 550 37.59 21.85 -3.50
N ASN A 551 38.85 21.95 -3.89
CA ASN A 551 39.33 22.89 -4.89
C ASN A 551 39.15 22.29 -6.29
N PRO A 552 38.23 22.79 -7.14
CA PRO A 552 38.01 22.26 -8.49
C PRO A 552 39.16 22.56 -9.48
N ALA A 553 40.28 23.11 -8.99
CA ALA A 553 41.51 23.32 -9.75
C ALA A 553 42.67 22.39 -9.35
N ASP A 554 42.47 21.41 -8.45
CA ASP A 554 43.48 20.36 -8.19
C ASP A 554 43.34 19.20 -9.21
N PRO A 555 44.34 18.95 -10.07
CA PRO A 555 44.28 17.86 -11.06
C PRO A 555 44.46 16.45 -10.48
N GLN A 556 44.77 16.29 -9.18
CA GLN A 556 45.08 14.99 -8.57
C GLN A 556 43.90 14.34 -7.83
N SER A 557 42.80 15.06 -7.61
CA SER A 557 41.58 14.51 -6.99
C SER A 557 40.63 13.84 -8.00
N MET A 558 40.83 14.06 -9.30
CA MET A 558 40.18 13.30 -10.38
C MET A 558 40.91 11.98 -10.61
N GLU A 559 40.74 11.00 -9.72
CA GLU A 559 40.92 9.60 -10.11
C GLU A 559 39.84 9.28 -11.15
N GLU A 560 40.22 8.75 -12.32
CA GLU A 560 39.28 8.58 -13.43
C GLU A 560 38.18 7.56 -13.07
N ASP A 561 36.96 8.06 -12.86
CA ASP A 561 35.73 7.26 -12.95
C ASP A 561 35.68 6.62 -14.34
N LYS A 562 36.14 5.36 -14.42
CA LYS A 562 36.20 4.62 -15.66
C LYS A 562 34.78 4.39 -16.17
N GLU A 563 34.43 5.05 -17.28
CA GLU A 563 33.25 4.70 -18.05
C GLU A 563 33.15 3.16 -18.15
N PRO A 564 31.98 2.54 -17.86
CA PRO A 564 31.80 1.13 -18.14
C PRO A 564 32.11 0.88 -19.62
N GLU A 565 32.90 -0.18 -19.89
CA GLU A 565 33.60 -0.48 -21.17
C GLU A 565 32.73 -0.48 -22.45
N TYR A 566 31.42 -0.35 -22.30
CA TYR A 566 30.43 -0.30 -23.36
C TYR A 566 30.40 1.04 -24.13
N CYS A 567 30.74 2.17 -23.51
CA CYS A 567 30.60 3.50 -24.15
C CYS A 567 31.75 3.86 -25.10
N GLN A 568 32.98 3.45 -24.81
CA GLN A 568 34.17 3.85 -25.58
C GLN A 568 34.17 3.35 -27.05
N CYS A 569 33.44 2.26 -27.33
CA CYS A 569 33.39 1.64 -28.66
C CYS A 569 32.72 2.54 -29.73
N LEU A 570 31.76 3.40 -29.34
CA LEU A 570 31.07 4.29 -30.27
C LEU A 570 31.94 5.49 -30.69
N ARG A 571 32.63 6.14 -29.73
CA ARG A 571 33.47 7.32 -30.03
C ARG A 571 34.66 7.01 -30.95
N GLN A 572 35.27 5.84 -30.83
CA GLN A 572 36.37 5.47 -31.73
C GLN A 572 35.90 5.19 -33.17
N ALA A 573 34.69 4.63 -33.34
CA ALA A 573 34.13 4.36 -34.67
C ALA A 573 33.89 5.65 -35.49
N GLU A 574 33.31 6.68 -34.87
CA GLU A 574 33.06 7.97 -35.53
C GLU A 574 34.36 8.71 -35.88
N LEU A 575 35.33 8.75 -34.96
CA LEU A 575 36.59 9.45 -35.19
C LEU A 575 37.40 8.83 -36.35
N ILE A 576 37.45 7.50 -36.41
CA ILE A 576 38.11 6.77 -37.51
C ILE A 576 37.38 6.98 -38.84
N ALA A 577 36.04 6.99 -38.84
CA ALA A 577 35.25 7.26 -40.03
C ALA A 577 35.48 8.67 -40.59
N VAL A 578 35.50 9.70 -39.73
CA VAL A 578 35.76 11.10 -40.14
C VAL A 578 37.18 11.27 -40.69
N ILE A 579 38.19 10.65 -40.06
CA ILE A 579 39.58 10.71 -40.53
C ILE A 579 39.73 10.00 -41.89
N LEU A 580 39.14 8.82 -42.07
CA LEU A 580 39.20 8.09 -43.35
C LEU A 580 38.46 8.84 -44.47
N CYS A 581 37.28 9.39 -44.23
CA CYS A 581 36.57 10.23 -45.21
C CYS A 581 37.38 11.46 -45.61
N SER A 582 38.08 12.08 -44.67
CA SER A 582 38.94 13.25 -44.93
C SER A 582 40.15 12.91 -45.82
N ILE A 583 40.74 11.72 -45.65
CA ILE A 583 41.88 11.25 -46.45
C ILE A 583 41.43 10.82 -47.85
N VAL A 584 40.33 10.07 -47.97
CA VAL A 584 39.81 9.60 -49.27
C VAL A 584 39.28 10.75 -50.13
N GLY A 585 38.70 11.78 -49.51
CA GLY A 585 38.21 12.97 -50.22
C GLY A 585 39.28 13.77 -50.96
N PHE A 586 40.57 13.62 -50.61
CA PHE A 586 41.66 14.40 -51.20
C PHE A 586 42.37 13.74 -52.41
N ILE A 587 42.00 12.50 -52.76
CA ILE A 587 42.67 11.72 -53.84
C ILE A 587 41.75 11.47 -55.06
N ALA A 588 40.44 11.69 -54.93
CA ALA A 588 39.44 11.38 -55.96
C ALA A 588 39.10 12.55 -56.93
N LEU A 589 40.08 13.33 -57.38
CA LEU A 589 39.86 14.53 -58.23
C LEU A 589 40.48 14.45 -59.64
N VAL A 590 40.79 13.25 -60.15
CA VAL A 590 41.30 13.06 -61.52
C VAL A 590 40.69 11.80 -62.17
N VAL A 591 40.33 11.90 -63.45
CA VAL A 591 39.80 10.86 -64.37
C VAL A 591 38.28 10.55 -64.23
N LEU A 592 37.68 10.19 -65.37
CA LEU A 592 36.23 10.07 -65.66
C LEU A 592 35.84 8.57 -65.93
N PRO A 593 34.59 8.18 -66.29
CA PRO A 593 33.88 7.12 -65.56
C PRO A 593 33.74 5.78 -66.29
N MET A 594 33.51 4.67 -65.55
CA MET A 594 32.67 3.53 -66.00
C MET A 594 32.33 2.48 -64.89
N THR A 595 31.04 2.12 -64.83
CA THR A 595 30.42 0.79 -64.53
C THR A 595 30.99 -0.25 -63.53
N CYS A 596 30.10 -0.65 -62.59
CA CYS A 596 29.80 -2.02 -62.10
C CYS A 596 30.68 -2.75 -61.05
N CYS A 597 30.02 -3.72 -60.36
CA CYS A 597 30.44 -4.58 -59.23
C CYS A 597 30.66 -3.85 -57.89
N VAL A 598 29.77 -3.88 -56.87
CA VAL A 598 28.67 -4.78 -56.47
C VAL A 598 29.12 -6.17 -55.98
N VAL A 599 28.48 -6.64 -54.89
CA VAL A 599 28.64 -7.93 -54.17
C VAL A 599 29.83 -8.04 -53.21
N LEU A 600 29.61 -7.65 -51.93
CA LEU A 600 29.80 -8.56 -50.78
C LEU A 600 29.28 -8.02 -49.41
N CYS A 601 29.37 -6.72 -49.10
CA CYS A 601 29.01 -6.20 -47.76
C CYS A 601 27.51 -6.02 -47.47
N CYS A 602 26.60 -6.24 -48.43
CA CYS A 602 25.17 -5.93 -48.26
C CYS A 602 24.32 -7.03 -47.57
N LEU A 603 24.95 -8.06 -46.96
CA LEU A 603 24.26 -9.23 -46.39
C LEU A 603 24.23 -9.29 -44.85
N HIS A 604 24.61 -8.23 -44.13
CA HIS A 604 24.47 -8.20 -42.67
C HIS A 604 23.74 -6.97 -42.08
N CYS A 605 23.70 -5.83 -42.78
CA CYS A 605 23.01 -4.62 -42.30
C CYS A 605 21.71 -4.29 -43.08
N ARG A 606 20.92 -5.29 -43.48
CA ARG A 606 19.65 -5.08 -44.20
C ARG A 606 18.43 -5.84 -43.65
N ARG A 607 18.26 -5.76 -42.34
CA ARG A 607 16.98 -5.72 -41.60
C ARG A 607 17.13 -4.54 -40.63
N GLN A 608 16.71 -3.30 -40.92
CA GLN A 608 15.32 -2.85 -41.08
C GLN A 608 14.36 -3.61 -40.14
N GLY A 609 13.77 -3.00 -39.10
CA GLY A 609 13.84 -1.60 -38.66
C GLY A 609 12.76 -0.70 -39.27
N LYS A 610 11.78 -0.35 -38.42
CA LYS A 610 10.74 0.68 -38.52
C LYS A 610 10.02 0.89 -39.87
N ASP A 611 8.84 0.28 -39.99
CA ASP A 611 7.61 1.09 -39.95
C ASP A 611 7.26 1.29 -38.45
N LYS A 612 6.68 2.39 -37.97
CA LYS A 612 6.30 3.69 -38.57
C LYS A 612 6.54 4.81 -37.52
N PHE A 613 5.94 6.00 -37.46
CA PHE A 613 4.82 6.66 -38.16
C PHE A 613 5.25 8.04 -38.70
N GLU A 614 4.34 9.01 -38.82
CA GLU A 614 4.55 10.27 -39.57
C GLU A 614 4.61 11.52 -38.68
N MET A 615 5.15 12.59 -39.26
CA MET A 615 5.43 13.89 -38.63
C MET A 615 4.33 14.91 -38.97
N SER A 616 3.88 15.68 -37.97
CA SER A 616 3.03 16.87 -38.17
C SER A 616 3.37 17.92 -37.13
N SER A 617 3.87 19.08 -37.56
CA SER A 617 4.20 20.22 -36.70
C SER A 617 3.56 21.49 -37.25
N SER A 618 2.75 22.18 -36.44
CA SER A 618 2.14 23.46 -36.81
C SER A 618 2.57 24.59 -35.86
N THR A 619 3.36 25.49 -36.45
CA THR A 619 3.74 26.86 -36.04
C THR A 619 2.83 27.57 -35.03
N ILE A 620 3.45 28.28 -34.06
CA ILE A 620 3.12 29.67 -33.68
C ILE A 620 4.35 30.33 -33.03
N GLN A 621 4.37 31.66 -32.96
CA GLN A 621 5.56 32.51 -32.84
C GLN A 621 6.01 32.83 -31.41
N GLU A 622 7.27 33.25 -31.27
CA GLU A 622 7.78 33.99 -30.12
C GLU A 622 7.07 35.35 -29.94
N GLN A 623 6.87 35.77 -28.69
CA GLN A 623 6.82 37.19 -28.31
C GLN A 623 7.50 37.39 -26.94
N GLU A 624 8.19 38.52 -26.79
CA GLU A 624 8.95 38.88 -25.58
C GLU A 624 8.08 39.61 -24.53
N GLY A 625 8.50 39.52 -23.26
CA GLY A 625 7.95 40.30 -22.14
C GLY A 625 7.14 39.45 -21.14
N THR A 626 7.22 39.67 -19.82
CA THR A 626 7.75 40.84 -19.09
C THR A 626 8.39 40.45 -17.75
N ARG A 627 9.11 41.41 -17.14
CA ARG A 627 9.83 41.26 -15.86
C ARG A 627 8.92 40.82 -14.71
N TYR A 628 9.42 39.90 -13.88
CA TYR A 628 9.06 39.87 -12.46
C TYR A 628 9.99 40.77 -11.65
N SER A 629 9.46 41.36 -10.58
CA SER A 629 10.20 42.09 -9.54
C SER A 629 9.76 41.54 -8.19
N PRO A 630 10.68 41.28 -7.24
CA PRO A 630 10.29 40.93 -5.89
C PRO A 630 9.60 42.14 -5.22
N LEU A 631 8.56 41.87 -4.43
CA LEU A 631 7.98 42.84 -3.50
C LEU A 631 8.57 42.61 -2.11
N ARG A 632 8.79 43.70 -1.38
CA ARG A 632 9.29 43.69 0.00
C ARG A 632 8.15 43.59 1.00
N GLU A 633 8.52 43.06 2.16
CA GLU A 633 8.02 43.41 3.51
C GLU A 633 7.03 44.58 3.58
N LYS A 634 5.84 44.32 4.11
CA LYS A 634 5.25 45.18 5.15
C LYS A 634 4.13 44.50 5.93
#